data_AF-A0A5P8AYD8-F1
#
_entry.id   AF-A0A5P8AYD8-F1
#
_cell.length_a   1.000
_cell.length_b   1.000
_cell.length_c   1.000
_cell.angle_alpha   90.00
_cell.angle_beta   90.00
_cell.angle_gamma   90.00
#
_symmetry.space_group_name_H-M   'P 1'
#
loop_
_entity.id
_entity.type
_entity.pdbx_description
1 polymer ?
#
loop_
_entity_poly.entity_id
_entity_poly.type
_entity_poly.pdbx_seq_one_letter_code
_entity_poly.pdbx_strand_id
1 'polypeptide(L)'
;MNKIKKTYDDYALYFREGRLNDSQIAKELGVSRVNVGKMRHKWESLQNNPNYTKNDAKITISEDTFNNMLARSLEAETQAHRLKSQVEIEKNKIALTFLTSFNQYCHLELQDDVTRANKLHN
;
A
#
# COMPACT_ATOMS: atom_id res chain seq x y z
N MET A 1 40.87 -26.26 -9.30
CA MET A 1 39.60 -27.02 -9.23
C MET A 1 38.45 -26.04 -9.00
N ASN A 2 37.60 -25.83 -10.00
CA ASN A 2 36.37 -25.04 -9.82
C ASN A 2 35.41 -25.87 -8.95
N LYS A 3 35.28 -25.54 -7.66
CA LYS A 3 34.27 -26.17 -6.82
C LYS A 3 32.91 -25.65 -7.29
N ILE A 4 32.13 -26.51 -7.94
CA ILE A 4 30.73 -26.21 -8.30
C ILE A 4 30.00 -25.82 -7.01
N LYS A 5 29.45 -24.62 -6.97
CA LYS A 5 28.73 -24.11 -5.81
C LYS A 5 27.49 -24.98 -5.57
N LYS A 6 27.39 -25.59 -4.39
CA LYS A 6 26.24 -26.41 -4.01
C LYS A 6 25.06 -25.51 -3.64
N THR A 7 23.92 -25.79 -4.24
CA THR A 7 22.63 -25.13 -4.00
C THR A 7 21.94 -25.75 -2.80
N TYR A 8 20.91 -25.09 -2.27
CA TYR A 8 20.11 -25.62 -1.16
C TYR A 8 19.45 -26.97 -1.50
N ASP A 9 19.00 -27.14 -2.75
CA ASP A 9 18.33 -28.35 -3.22
C ASP A 9 19.28 -29.56 -3.25
N ASP A 10 20.58 -29.34 -3.44
CA ASP A 10 21.59 -30.41 -3.35
C ASP A 10 21.69 -31.01 -1.93
N TYR A 11 21.44 -30.22 -0.88
CA TYR A 11 21.42 -30.71 0.52
C TYR A 11 20.07 -31.31 0.89
N ALA A 12 18.99 -30.66 0.43
CA ALA A 12 17.61 -31.07 0.65
C ALA A 12 17.34 -32.54 0.31
N LEU A 13 17.92 -33.02 -0.79
CA LEU A 13 17.79 -34.40 -1.24
C LEU A 13 18.22 -35.39 -0.15
N TYR A 14 19.41 -35.21 0.41
CA TYR A 14 19.93 -36.07 1.48
C TYR A 14 19.16 -35.96 2.79
N PHE A 15 18.67 -34.77 3.13
CA PHE A 15 17.86 -34.57 4.33
C PHE A 15 16.50 -35.28 4.23
N ARG A 16 15.89 -35.28 3.05
CA ARG A 16 14.64 -36.00 2.78
C ARG A 16 14.83 -37.52 2.80
N GLU A 17 15.94 -38.02 2.25
CA GLU A 17 16.23 -39.46 2.26
C GLU A 17 16.54 -39.99 3.66
N GLY A 18 17.16 -39.18 4.54
CA GLY A 18 17.39 -39.51 5.94
C GLY A 18 18.42 -40.64 6.20
N ARG A 19 19.05 -41.17 5.15
CA ARG A 19 19.96 -42.33 5.22
C ARG A 19 21.39 -41.99 5.61
N LEU A 20 21.81 -40.73 5.43
CA LEU A 20 23.18 -40.29 5.66
C LEU A 20 23.26 -39.29 6.82
N ASN A 21 24.29 -39.44 7.65
CA ASN A 21 24.64 -38.45 8.67
C ASN A 21 25.40 -37.25 8.06
N ASP A 22 25.49 -36.14 8.80
CA ASP A 22 26.10 -34.90 8.31
C ASP A 22 27.56 -35.05 7.85
N SER A 23 28.30 -36.01 8.42
CA SER A 23 29.69 -36.26 8.02
C SER A 23 29.76 -36.98 6.66
N GLN A 24 28.81 -37.87 6.38
CA GLN A 24 28.71 -38.56 5.09
C GLN A 24 28.24 -37.60 4.00
N ILE A 25 27.23 -36.77 4.29
CA ILE A 25 26.74 -35.74 3.36
C ILE A 25 27.84 -34.72 3.05
N ALA A 26 28.63 -34.31 4.05
CA ALA A 26 29.76 -33.40 3.86
C ALA A 26 30.82 -33.96 2.90
N LYS A 27 31.13 -35.26 3.03
CA LYS A 27 32.07 -35.97 2.16
C LYS A 27 31.54 -36.07 0.73
N GLU A 28 30.26 -36.40 0.58
CA GLU A 28 29.58 -36.56 -0.71
C GLU A 28 29.47 -35.24 -1.48
N LEU A 29 29.08 -34.17 -0.78
CA LEU A 29 28.93 -32.84 -1.38
C LEU A 29 30.25 -32.06 -1.49
N GLY A 30 31.34 -32.55 -0.90
CA GLY A 30 32.65 -31.88 -0.90
C GLY A 30 32.67 -30.57 -0.10
N VAL A 31 31.92 -30.51 1.00
CA VAL A 31 31.68 -29.31 1.82
C VAL A 31 32.01 -29.56 3.29
N SER A 32 32.07 -28.51 4.11
CA SER A 32 32.32 -28.70 5.55
C SER A 32 31.07 -29.27 6.24
N ARG A 33 31.30 -30.12 7.25
CA ARG A 33 30.22 -30.63 8.12
C ARG A 33 29.40 -29.50 8.76
N VAL A 34 30.06 -28.40 9.11
CA VAL A 34 29.39 -27.19 9.63
C VAL A 34 28.40 -26.61 8.63
N ASN A 35 28.74 -26.60 7.34
CA ASN A 35 27.84 -26.11 6.30
C ASN A 35 26.61 -27.01 6.12
N VAL A 36 26.80 -28.33 6.22
CA VAL A 36 25.69 -29.29 6.22
C VAL A 36 24.76 -29.05 7.41
N GLY A 37 25.31 -28.87 8.61
CA GLY A 37 24.51 -28.59 9.82
C GLY A 37 23.68 -27.30 9.70
N LYS A 38 24.25 -26.23 9.11
CA LYS A 38 23.50 -24.99 8.82
C LYS A 38 22.34 -25.23 7.86
N MET A 39 22.58 -26.00 6.80
CA MET A 39 21.54 -26.32 5.82
C MET A 39 20.46 -27.25 6.39
N ARG A 40 20.82 -28.18 7.28
CA ARG A 40 19.87 -29.05 7.98
C ARG A 40 18.97 -28.27 8.91
N HIS A 41 19.55 -27.38 9.72
CA HIS A 41 18.77 -26.54 10.62
C HIS A 41 17.81 -25.63 9.85
N LYS A 42 18.27 -25.07 8.72
CA LYS A 42 17.41 -24.37 7.77
C LYS A 42 16.29 -25.31 7.28
N TRP A 43 16.61 -26.47 6.74
CA TRP A 43 15.62 -27.44 6.24
C TRP A 43 14.54 -27.81 7.26
N GLU A 44 14.93 -28.14 8.49
CA GLU A 44 14.01 -28.48 9.59
C GLU A 44 13.10 -27.30 9.96
N SER A 45 13.65 -26.08 10.02
CA SER A 45 12.85 -24.87 10.29
C SER A 45 11.79 -24.60 9.21
N LEU A 46 12.06 -25.02 7.97
CA LEU A 46 11.16 -24.80 6.83
C LEU A 46 10.09 -25.88 6.70
N GLN A 47 10.35 -27.11 7.14
CA GLN A 47 9.32 -28.16 7.21
C GLN A 47 8.26 -27.87 8.27
N ASN A 48 8.64 -27.18 9.36
CA ASN A 48 7.75 -26.88 10.48
C ASN A 48 7.01 -25.53 10.34
N ASN A 49 7.22 -24.79 9.25
CA ASN A 49 6.60 -23.49 9.04
C ASN A 49 5.50 -23.58 7.95
N PRO A 50 4.21 -23.54 8.31
CA PRO A 50 3.11 -23.55 7.35
C PRO A 50 3.09 -22.31 6.42
N ASN A 51 3.86 -21.26 6.75
CA ASN A 51 3.98 -20.02 5.98
C ASN A 51 5.29 -19.92 5.18
N TYR A 52 6.08 -20.99 5.06
CA TYR A 52 7.24 -20.95 4.17
C TYR A 52 6.82 -21.06 2.70
N THR A 53 6.41 -19.94 2.14
CA THR A 53 6.43 -19.74 0.69
C THR A 53 7.90 -19.59 0.29
N LYS A 54 8.31 -20.27 -0.80
CA LYS A 54 9.57 -19.93 -1.49
C LYS A 54 9.57 -18.40 -1.64
N ASN A 55 10.59 -17.71 -1.13
CA ASN A 55 10.76 -16.27 -1.37
C ASN A 55 10.87 -15.91 -2.86
N ASP A 56 10.91 -16.92 -3.75
CA ASP A 56 10.85 -16.81 -5.22
C ASP A 56 9.47 -17.16 -5.82
N ALA A 57 8.43 -17.33 -4.99
CA ALA A 57 7.07 -17.51 -5.46
C ALA A 57 6.59 -16.19 -6.08
N LYS A 58 6.92 -15.99 -7.36
CA LYS A 58 6.41 -14.91 -8.21
C LYS A 58 4.89 -14.85 -8.04
N ILE A 59 4.41 -13.86 -7.29
CA ILE A 59 2.99 -13.59 -7.14
C ILE A 59 2.48 -13.27 -8.55
N THR A 60 1.78 -14.23 -9.14
CA THR A 60 1.23 -14.10 -10.49
C THR A 60 -0.25 -13.78 -10.30
N ILE A 61 -0.59 -12.52 -10.52
CA ILE A 61 -1.98 -12.06 -10.59
C ILE A 61 -2.51 -12.34 -11.99
N SER A 62 -3.76 -12.82 -12.11
CA SER A 62 -4.40 -12.98 -13.41
C SER A 62 -4.64 -11.61 -14.06
N GLU A 63 -4.62 -11.57 -15.39
CA GLU A 63 -4.90 -10.37 -16.16
C GLU A 63 -6.28 -9.79 -15.81
N ASP A 64 -7.30 -10.63 -15.64
CA ASP A 64 -8.64 -10.20 -15.23
C ASP A 64 -8.64 -9.52 -13.84
N THR A 65 -7.86 -10.06 -12.90
CA THR A 65 -7.75 -9.47 -11.56
C THR A 65 -7.10 -8.09 -11.64
N PHE A 66 -6.06 -7.96 -12.46
CA PHE A 66 -5.39 -6.68 -12.68
C PHE A 66 -6.31 -5.66 -13.37
N ASN A 67 -7.02 -6.06 -14.43
CA ASN A 67 -7.94 -5.19 -15.16
C ASN A 67 -9.10 -4.71 -14.27
N ASN A 68 -9.63 -5.59 -13.42
CA ASN A 68 -10.65 -5.22 -12.45
C ASN A 68 -10.13 -4.22 -11.39
N MET A 69 -8.89 -4.40 -10.90
CA MET A 69 -8.27 -3.43 -9.99
C MET A 69 -8.07 -2.07 -10.68
N LEU A 70 -7.64 -2.07 -11.94
CA LEU A 70 -7.44 -0.86 -12.72
C LEU A 70 -8.76 -0.12 -12.97
N ALA A 71 -9.80 -0.83 -13.39
CA ALA A 71 -11.13 -0.26 -13.60
C ALA A 71 -11.69 0.38 -12.32
N ARG A 72 -11.60 -0.33 -11.19
CA ARG A 72 -12.01 0.21 -9.88
C ARG A 72 -11.22 1.44 -9.47
N SER A 73 -9.91 1.46 -9.74
CA SER A 73 -9.06 2.62 -9.44
C SER A 73 -9.49 3.84 -10.28
N LEU A 74 -9.75 3.64 -11.57
CA LEU A 74 -10.17 4.70 -12.48
C LEU A 74 -11.56 5.25 -12.12
N GLU A 75 -12.50 4.38 -11.74
CA GLU A 75 -13.83 4.79 -11.25
C GLU A 75 -13.72 5.62 -9.98
N ALA A 76 -12.91 5.19 -9.01
CA ALA A 76 -12.70 5.91 -7.76
C ALA A 76 -12.08 7.29 -8.00
N GLU A 77 -11.10 7.40 -8.90
CA GLU A 77 -10.49 8.66 -9.29
C GLU A 77 -11.50 9.61 -9.96
N THR A 78 -12.30 9.08 -10.89
CA THR A 78 -13.35 9.84 -11.58
C THR A 78 -14.38 10.38 -10.58
N GLN A 79 -14.80 9.54 -9.61
CA GLN A 79 -15.73 9.95 -8.56
C GLN A 79 -15.13 11.02 -7.65
N ALA A 80 -13.86 10.88 -7.26
CA ALA A 80 -13.17 11.87 -6.44
C ALA A 80 -13.07 13.22 -7.16
N HIS A 81 -12.73 13.22 -8.45
CA HIS A 81 -12.67 14.45 -9.24
C HIS A 81 -14.05 15.12 -9.36
N ARG A 82 -15.11 14.33 -9.57
CA ARG A 82 -16.48 14.84 -9.61
C ARG A 82 -16.89 15.48 -8.28
N LEU A 83 -16.62 14.80 -7.16
CA LEU A 83 -16.91 15.32 -5.82
C LEU A 83 -16.14 16.60 -5.53
N LYS A 84 -14.85 16.66 -5.88
CA LYS A 84 -14.04 17.87 -5.74
C LYS A 84 -14.65 19.05 -6.50
N SER A 85 -15.10 18.84 -7.73
CA SER A 85 -15.77 19.87 -8.54
C SER A 85 -17.08 20.33 -7.88
N GLN A 86 -17.92 19.40 -7.39
CA GLN A 86 -19.16 19.73 -6.69
C GLN A 86 -18.92 20.55 -5.42
N VAL A 87 -17.93 20.17 -4.62
CA VAL A 87 -17.55 20.91 -3.40
C VAL A 87 -17.12 22.34 -3.74
N GLU A 88 -16.34 22.52 -4.80
CA GLU A 88 -15.90 23.85 -5.23
C GLU A 88 -17.09 24.72 -5.69
N ILE A 89 -18.04 24.15 -6.41
CA ILE A 89 -19.28 24.84 -6.82
C ILE A 89 -20.10 25.27 -5.60
N GLU A 90 -20.33 24.38 -4.65
CA GLU A 90 -21.11 24.70 -3.45
C GLU A 90 -20.39 25.73 -2.55
N LYS A 91 -19.07 25.64 -2.44
CA LYS A 91 -18.26 26.67 -1.75
C LYS A 91 -18.47 28.05 -2.40
N ASN A 92 -18.43 28.13 -3.72
CA ASN A 92 -18.63 29.38 -4.45
C ASN A 92 -20.05 29.92 -4.29
N LYS A 93 -21.08 29.05 -4.30
CA LYS A 93 -22.46 29.45 -4.00
C LYS A 93 -22.60 30.04 -2.60
N ILE A 94 -22.02 29.39 -1.59
CA ILE A 94 -22.04 29.89 -0.20
C ILE A 94 -21.37 31.26 -0.12
N ALA A 95 -20.20 31.43 -0.75
CA ALA A 95 -19.48 32.70 -0.76
C ALA A 95 -20.30 33.82 -1.43
N LEU A 96 -20.95 33.54 -2.55
CA LEU A 96 -21.82 34.50 -3.25
C LEU A 96 -23.05 34.88 -2.41
N THR A 97 -23.71 33.90 -1.78
CA THR A 97 -24.84 34.15 -0.88
C THR A 97 -24.40 35.01 0.29
N PHE A 98 -23.28 34.68 0.93
CA PHE A 98 -22.72 35.47 2.03
C PHE A 98 -22.45 36.91 1.61
N LEU A 99 -21.74 37.13 0.49
CA LEU A 99 -21.44 38.47 -0.01
C LEU A 99 -22.71 39.27 -0.30
N THR A 100 -23.73 38.63 -0.87
CA THR A 100 -25.01 39.27 -1.18
C THR A 100 -25.73 39.70 0.10
N SER A 101 -25.86 38.80 1.07
CA SER A 101 -26.49 39.09 2.36
C SER A 101 -25.72 40.14 3.15
N PHE A 102 -24.38 40.08 3.14
CA PHE A 102 -23.53 41.05 3.81
C PHE A 102 -23.67 42.45 3.21
N ASN A 103 -23.63 42.57 1.88
CA ASN A 103 -23.84 43.85 1.20
C ASN A 103 -25.22 44.44 1.51
N GLN A 104 -26.26 43.61 1.52
CA GLN A 104 -27.61 44.06 1.87
C GLN A 104 -27.70 44.54 3.31
N TYR A 105 -27.07 43.83 4.25
CA TYR A 105 -26.98 44.26 5.65
C TYR A 105 -26.28 45.62 5.77
N CYS A 106 -25.11 45.80 5.15
CA CYS A 106 -24.40 47.08 5.18
C CYS A 106 -25.22 48.23 4.60
N HIS A 107 -25.98 47.98 3.53
CA HIS A 107 -26.84 49.01 2.94
C HIS A 107 -27.95 49.45 3.91
N LEU A 108 -28.58 48.50 4.60
CA LEU A 108 -29.63 48.80 5.58
C LEU A 108 -29.07 49.53 6.80
N GLU A 109 -27.92 49.10 7.32
CA GLU A 109 -27.27 49.74 8.46
C GLU A 109 -26.90 51.20 8.14
N LEU A 110 -26.31 51.44 6.96
CA LEU A 110 -25.99 52.79 6.49
C LEU A 110 -27.25 53.66 6.34
N GLN A 111 -28.35 53.09 5.83
CA GLN A 111 -29.61 53.81 5.69
C GLN A 111 -30.22 54.19 7.05
N ASP A 112 -30.12 53.31 8.04
CA ASP A 112 -30.57 53.61 9.41
C ASP A 112 -29.71 54.72 10.04
N ASP A 113 -28.39 54.64 9.91
CA ASP A 113 -27.46 55.65 10.41
C ASP A 113 -27.73 57.04 9.80
N VAL A 114 -27.94 57.11 8.48
CA VAL A 114 -28.32 58.36 7.80
C VAL A 114 -29.65 58.89 8.32
N THR A 115 -30.62 58.00 8.52
CA THR A 115 -31.95 58.37 9.05
C THR A 115 -31.83 58.92 10.48
N ARG A 116 -31.00 58.30 11.32
CA ARG A 116 -30.75 58.75 12.70
C ARG A 116 -30.02 60.09 12.74
N ALA A 117 -29.01 60.27 11.89
CA ALA A 117 -28.29 61.55 11.76
C ALA A 117 -29.23 62.70 11.34
N ASN A 118 -30.09 62.48 10.35
CA ASN A 118 -31.06 63.48 9.89
C ASN A 118 -32.09 63.85 10.97
N LYS A 119 -32.46 62.93 11.87
CA LYS A 119 -33.34 63.21 13.01
C LYS A 119 -32.67 64.01 14.13
N LEU A 120 -31.34 64.02 14.20
CA LEU A 120 -30.58 64.79 15.19
C LEU A 120 -30.29 66.23 14.71
N HIS A 121 -30.46 66.51 13.42
CA HIS A 121 -30.17 67.81 12.81
C HIS A 121 -31.42 68.68 12.58
N ASN A 122 -32.61 68.10 12.68
CA ASN A 122 -33.91 68.78 12.66
C ASN A 122 -34.53 68.79 14.05
#